data_AF-A0AA37XFJ6-F1
#
_entry.id   AF-A0AA37XFJ6-F1
#
_cell.length_a   1.000
_cell.length_b   1.000
_cell.length_c   1.000
_cell.angle_alpha   90.00
_cell.angle_beta   90.00
_cell.angle_gamma   90.00
#
_symmetry.space_group_name_H-M   'P 1'
#
loop_
_entity.id
_entity.type
_entity.pdbx_description
1 polymer ?
#
loop_
_entity_poly.entity_id
_entity_poly.type
_entity_poly.pdbx_seq_one_letter_code
_entity_poly.pdbx_strand_id
1 'polypeptide(L)'
;MDHGGMDHGGMGADSGMLSEEELGALADATGADADRLFLEGMIAHHEGAVAMAQDEVDGGRDADAIALAQEIITAQEEEITTMNDLLATLDPARS
;
A
#
# COMPACT_ATOMS: atom_id res chain seq x y z
N MET A 1 -6.20 12.73 36.07
CA MET A 1 -6.30 11.41 35.42
C MET A 1 -5.25 11.44 34.33
N ASP A 2 -4.14 10.78 34.64
CA ASP A 2 -3.00 10.58 33.75
C ASP A 2 -3.38 9.45 32.79
N HIS A 3 -3.56 9.76 31.51
CA HIS A 3 -3.73 8.76 30.47
C HIS A 3 -2.35 8.52 29.85
N GLY A 4 -1.65 7.54 30.41
CA GLY A 4 -0.37 7.06 29.93
C GLY A 4 -0.43 6.71 28.45
N GLY A 5 0.63 7.07 27.74
CA GLY A 5 0.82 6.76 26.33
C GLY A 5 0.76 5.26 26.10
N MET A 6 -0.26 4.83 25.36
CA MET A 6 -0.19 3.61 24.60
C MET A 6 0.76 3.88 23.42
N ASP A 7 2.01 3.53 23.63
CA ASP A 7 2.96 3.24 22.54
C ASP A 7 2.33 2.12 21.69
N HIS A 8 1.76 2.48 20.53
CA HIS A 8 1.37 1.53 19.49
C HIS A 8 2.63 1.08 18.71
N GLY A 9 3.63 0.62 19.45
CA GLY A 9 4.84 0.06 18.90
C GLY A 9 4.57 -1.30 18.26
N GLY A 10 4.53 -1.33 16.93
CA GLY A 10 5.24 -2.38 16.19
C GLY A 10 4.45 -3.51 15.54
N MET A 11 3.26 -3.27 14.95
CA MET A 11 2.57 -4.29 14.14
C MET A 11 1.80 -3.78 12.91
N GLY A 12 1.86 -2.48 12.58
CA GLY A 12 1.00 -1.88 11.54
C GLY A 12 1.68 -1.46 10.23
N ALA A 13 3.02 -1.45 10.17
CA ALA A 13 3.77 -0.87 9.05
C ALA A 13 4.38 -1.90 8.08
N ASP A 14 4.24 -3.20 8.37
CA ASP A 14 4.94 -4.26 7.62
C ASP A 14 4.14 -4.79 6.41
N SER A 15 2.89 -4.36 6.25
CA SER A 15 1.95 -4.88 5.24
C SER A 15 1.51 -3.86 4.18
N GLY A 16 2.24 -2.74 4.03
CA GLY A 16 1.92 -1.70 3.06
C GLY A 16 0.83 -0.71 3.49
N MET A 17 0.28 -0.85 4.70
CA MET A 17 -0.72 0.09 5.22
C MET A 17 -0.09 1.44 5.57
N LEU A 18 -0.78 2.53 5.20
CA LEU A 18 -0.42 3.88 5.61
C LEU A 18 -0.55 4.04 7.14
N SER A 19 0.46 4.66 7.75
CA SER A 19 0.43 5.09 9.15
C SER A 19 -0.56 6.22 9.37
N GLU A 20 -0.95 6.45 10.64
CA GLU A 20 -1.80 7.59 11.01
C GLU A 20 -1.19 8.94 10.60
N GLU A 21 0.14 9.06 10.67
CA GLU A 21 0.86 10.26 10.24
C GLU A 21 0.75 10.46 8.73
N GLU A 22 0.96 9.41 7.94
CA GLU A 22 0.86 9.48 6.48
C GLU A 22 -0.58 9.75 6.02
N LEU A 23 -1.58 9.17 6.70
CA LEU A 23 -2.99 9.48 6.46
C LEU A 23 -3.32 10.94 6.80
N GLY A 24 -2.75 11.48 7.87
CA GLY A 24 -2.87 12.90 8.23
C GLY A 24 -2.25 13.80 7.17
N ALA A 25 -1.03 13.48 6.72
CA ALA A 25 -0.34 14.22 5.67
C ALA A 25 -1.12 14.21 4.34
N LEU A 26 -1.69 13.05 3.97
CA LEU A 26 -2.54 12.93 2.79
C LEU A 26 -3.82 13.77 2.92
N ALA A 27 -4.46 13.78 4.09
CA ALA A 27 -5.68 14.54 4.34
C ALA A 27 -5.47 16.07 4.26
N ASP A 28 -4.29 16.54 4.65
CA ASP A 28 -3.93 17.96 4.61
C ASP A 28 -3.38 18.42 3.25
N ALA A 29 -2.95 17.48 2.39
CA ALA A 29 -2.37 17.79 1.10
C ALA A 29 -3.43 18.23 0.07
N THR A 30 -2.99 18.99 -0.94
CA THR A 30 -3.86 19.44 -2.04
C THR A 30 -3.14 19.40 -3.38
N GLY A 31 -3.91 19.32 -4.47
CA GLY A 31 -3.37 19.32 -5.84
C GLY A 31 -2.34 18.20 -6.06
N ALA A 32 -1.27 18.51 -6.78
CA ALA A 32 -0.24 17.53 -7.14
C ALA A 32 0.47 16.88 -5.94
N ASP A 33 0.49 17.55 -4.77
CA ASP A 33 1.05 16.96 -3.56
C ASP A 33 0.13 15.88 -2.99
N ALA A 34 -1.20 16.07 -3.05
CA ALA A 34 -2.16 15.05 -2.66
C ALA A 34 -2.11 13.85 -3.61
N ASP A 35 -2.05 14.10 -4.92
CA ASP A 35 -1.95 13.04 -5.93
C ASP A 35 -0.67 12.21 -5.74
N ARG A 36 0.47 12.86 -5.46
CA ARG A 36 1.73 12.17 -5.17
C ARG A 36 1.63 11.29 -3.92
N LEU A 37 1.19 11.85 -2.80
CA LEU A 37 1.07 11.10 -1.53
C LEU A 37 0.10 9.94 -1.65
N PHE A 38 -1.00 10.11 -2.38
CA PHE A 38 -1.94 9.03 -2.66
C PHE A 38 -1.30 7.91 -3.48
N LEU A 39 -0.61 8.24 -4.58
CA LEU A 39 0.05 7.25 -5.42
C LEU A 39 1.16 6.50 -4.68
N GLU A 40 2.02 7.21 -3.96
CA GLU A 40 3.10 6.59 -3.16
C GLU A 40 2.52 5.65 -2.09
N GLY A 41 1.46 6.07 -1.40
CA GLY A 41 0.77 5.24 -0.40
C GLY A 41 0.09 4.01 -1.00
N MET A 42 -0.59 4.17 -2.13
CA MET A 42 -1.28 3.06 -2.78
C MET A 42 -0.32 2.05 -3.42
N ILE A 43 0.83 2.50 -3.93
CA ILE A 43 1.89 1.59 -4.39
C ILE A 43 2.36 0.71 -3.22
N ALA A 44 2.72 1.31 -2.08
CA ALA A 44 3.16 0.56 -0.91
C ALA A 44 2.08 -0.41 -0.39
N HIS A 45 0.82 0.04 -0.35
CA HIS A 45 -0.32 -0.80 0.03
C HIS A 45 -0.49 -2.00 -0.90
N HIS A 46 -0.38 -1.78 -2.21
CA HIS A 46 -0.49 -2.86 -3.19
C HIS A 46 0.69 -3.83 -3.13
N GLU A 47 1.91 -3.35 -2.93
CA GLU A 47 3.09 -4.21 -2.73
C GLU A 47 2.91 -5.13 -1.51
N GLY A 48 2.38 -4.59 -0.42
CA GLY A 48 2.03 -5.37 0.77
C GLY A 48 0.94 -6.42 0.49
N ALA A 49 -0.09 -6.05 -0.29
CA ALA A 49 -1.13 -6.98 -0.71
C ALA A 49 -0.60 -8.12 -1.61
N VAL A 50 0.32 -7.81 -2.53
CA VAL A 50 1.00 -8.80 -3.37
C VAL A 50 1.82 -9.76 -2.52
N ALA A 51 2.58 -9.26 -1.54
CA ALA A 51 3.34 -10.10 -0.62
C ALA A 51 2.44 -11.07 0.17
N MET A 52 1.33 -10.57 0.73
CA MET A 52 0.35 -11.43 1.45
C MET A 52 -0.33 -12.45 0.53
N ALA A 53 -0.65 -12.06 -0.70
CA ALA A 53 -1.24 -12.98 -1.68
C ALA A 53 -0.24 -14.06 -2.10
N GLN A 54 1.04 -13.72 -2.25
CA GLN A 54 2.10 -14.67 -2.54
C GLN A 54 2.26 -15.71 -1.42
N ASP A 55 2.17 -15.28 -0.15
CA ASP A 55 2.17 -16.20 1.00
C ASP A 55 1.01 -17.20 0.96
N GLU A 56 -0.19 -16.77 0.54
CA GLU A 56 -1.34 -17.68 0.36
C GLU A 56 -1.13 -18.62 -0.83
N VAL A 57 -0.56 -18.16 -1.94
CA VAL A 57 -0.25 -19.03 -3.10
C VAL A 57 0.76 -20.12 -2.71
N ASP A 58 1.77 -19.78 -1.92
CA ASP A 58 2.87 -20.69 -1.57
C ASP A 58 2.52 -21.64 -0.40
N GLY A 59 1.70 -21.16 0.55
CA GLY A 59 1.42 -21.86 1.81
C GLY A 59 -0.04 -22.28 2.02
N GLY A 60 -0.95 -21.79 1.19
CA GLY A 60 -2.39 -21.98 1.31
C GLY A 60 -2.84 -23.42 1.13
N ARG A 61 -4.07 -23.70 1.55
CA ARG A 61 -4.70 -25.04 1.44
C ARG A 61 -6.08 -25.02 0.82
N ASP A 62 -6.74 -23.87 0.83
CA ASP A 62 -8.05 -23.69 0.21
C ASP A 62 -7.86 -23.29 -1.25
N ALA A 63 -8.39 -24.09 -2.17
CA ALA A 63 -8.17 -23.89 -3.60
C ALA A 63 -8.81 -22.60 -4.12
N ASP A 64 -9.95 -22.18 -3.53
CA ASP A 64 -10.64 -20.96 -3.93
C ASP A 64 -9.87 -19.73 -3.40
N ALA A 65 -9.30 -19.82 -2.20
CA ALA A 65 -8.44 -18.77 -1.64
C ALA A 65 -7.14 -18.60 -2.45
N ILE A 66 -6.49 -19.69 -2.85
CA ILE A 66 -5.28 -19.65 -3.70
C ILE A 66 -5.60 -19.04 -5.07
N ALA A 67 -6.73 -19.42 -5.68
CA ALA A 67 -7.15 -18.86 -6.95
C ALA A 67 -7.38 -17.34 -6.85
N LEU A 68 -8.06 -16.89 -5.80
CA LEU A 68 -8.25 -15.46 -5.53
C LEU A 68 -6.91 -14.75 -5.32
N ALA A 69 -5.96 -15.35 -4.60
CA ALA A 69 -4.64 -14.76 -4.37
C ALA A 69 -3.86 -14.55 -5.67
N GLN A 70 -3.94 -15.48 -6.62
CA GLN A 70 -3.33 -15.33 -7.96
C GLN A 70 -3.96 -14.19 -8.77
N GLU A 71 -5.29 -14.04 -8.69
CA GLU A 71 -6.00 -12.92 -9.31
C GLU A 71 -5.59 -11.57 -8.70
N ILE A 72 -5.47 -11.52 -7.36
CA ILE A 72 -5.00 -10.33 -6.63
C ILE A 72 -3.59 -9.96 -7.09
N ILE A 73 -2.64 -10.90 -7.13
CA ILE A 73 -1.26 -10.61 -7.58
C ILE A 73 -1.28 -9.96 -8.96
N THR A 74 -1.97 -10.58 -9.92
CA THR A 74 -2.01 -10.10 -11.31
C THR A 74 -2.59 -8.68 -11.38
N ALA A 75 -3.74 -8.43 -10.75
CA ALA A 75 -4.41 -7.14 -10.80
C ALA A 75 -3.58 -6.04 -10.11
N GLN A 76 -3.01 -6.35 -8.94
CA GLN A 76 -2.29 -5.37 -8.14
C GLN A 76 -0.95 -5.00 -8.78
N GLU A 77 -0.27 -5.92 -9.47
CA GLU A 77 0.95 -5.62 -10.26
C GLU A 77 0.66 -4.69 -11.47
N GLU A 78 -0.47 -4.88 -12.14
CA GLU A 78 -0.93 -4.00 -13.23
C GLU A 78 -1.26 -2.58 -12.70
N GLU A 79 -1.92 -2.51 -11.55
CA GLU A 79 -2.22 -1.24 -10.88
C GLU A 79 -0.96 -0.53 -10.37
N ILE A 80 0.00 -1.25 -9.80
CA ILE A 80 1.32 -0.70 -9.41
C ILE A 80 2.03 -0.09 -10.62
N THR A 81 2.03 -0.79 -11.76
CA THR A 81 2.63 -0.28 -13.00
C THR A 81 1.97 1.04 -13.43
N THR A 82 0.63 1.05 -13.44
CA THR A 82 -0.15 2.25 -13.80
C THR A 82 0.13 3.42 -12.85
N MET A 83 0.20 3.16 -11.54
CA MET A 83 0.47 4.20 -10.54
C MET A 83 1.88 4.76 -10.66
N ASN A 84 2.89 3.92 -10.95
CA ASN A 84 4.25 4.38 -11.21
C ASN A 84 4.33 5.27 -12.46
N ASP A 85 3.64 4.90 -13.53
CA ASP A 85 3.56 5.72 -14.74
C ASP A 85 2.93 7.08 -14.44
N LEU A 86 1.83 7.11 -13.69
CA LEU A 86 1.18 8.36 -13.26
C LEU A 86 2.12 9.19 -12.38
N LEU A 87 2.79 8.57 -11.41
CA LEU A 87 3.72 9.25 -10.51
C LEU A 87 4.89 9.89 -11.27
N ALA A 88 5.41 9.22 -12.30
CA ALA A 88 6.44 9.77 -13.18
C ALA A 88 5.96 11.01 -13.96
N THR A 89 4.66 11.12 -14.26
CA THR A 89 4.10 12.33 -14.88
C THR A 89 4.01 13.52 -13.93
N LEU A 90 3.93 13.28 -12.62
CA LEU A 90 3.85 14.30 -11.58
C LEU A 90 5.24 14.77 -11.13
N ASP A 91 6.24 13.89 -11.15
CA ASP A 91 7.62 14.19 -10.81
C ASP A 91 8.60 13.75 -11.92
N PRO A 92 8.79 14.57 -12.96
CA PRO A 92 9.70 14.27 -14.06
C PRO A 92 11.19 14.26 -13.66
N ALA A 93 11.54 14.56 -12.42
CA ALA A 93 12.91 14.42 -11.93
C ALA A 93 13.24 12.97 -11.49
N ARG A 94 12.23 12.09 -11.43
CA ARG A 94 12.34 10.69 -11.02
C ARG A 94 12.39 9.68 -12.19
N SER A 95 12.31 10.16 -13.44
CA SER A 95 12.38 9.36 -14.68
C SER A 95 13.79 9.22 -15.25
#